data_AF-A0A1V9Y6S6-F1
#
_entry.id   AF-A0A1V9Y6S6-F1
#
_cell.length_a   1.000
_cell.length_b   1.000
_cell.length_c   1.000
_cell.angle_alpha   90.00
_cell.angle_beta   90.00
_cell.angle_gamma   90.00
#
_symmetry.space_group_name_H-M   'P 1'
#
loop_
_entity.id
_entity.type
_entity.pdbx_description
1 polymer ?
#
loop_
_entity_poly.entity_id
_entity_poly.type
_entity_poly.pdbx_seq_one_letter_code
_entity_poly.pdbx_strand_id
1 'polypeptide(L)'
;AILAYITCLVVNFYPDVTNYIFNTCVLSAMSAYSTQCYGYIYLRRNFKNLDRKYNSPFGIPGAIFAMAVWATVVISVLAFQDDNGVAFGIFVIIGMFSLLYYHVYGKHHQGFSEEEKVLFITHVAKFNAAKKYRTSTRAIPQSLTKRLSLSIFKSFKSSTRKVIVQT
;
A
#
# COMPACT_ATOMS: atom_id res chain seq x y z
N ALA A 1 27.16 8.68 3.81
CA ALA A 1 28.47 9.11 3.27
C ALA A 1 29.64 8.51 4.07
N ILE A 2 29.72 8.73 5.38
CA ILE A 2 30.84 8.27 6.23
C ILE A 2 31.07 6.75 6.15
N LEU A 3 30.02 5.94 6.28
CA LEU A 3 30.14 4.47 6.20
C LEU A 3 30.71 3.99 4.86
N ALA A 4 30.22 4.53 3.73
CA ALA A 4 30.72 4.18 2.41
C ALA A 4 32.20 4.56 2.23
N TYR A 5 32.62 5.71 2.78
CA TYR A 5 34.02 6.12 2.75
C TYR A 5 34.91 5.18 3.58
N ILE A 6 34.46 4.78 4.78
CA ILE A 6 35.17 3.81 5.62
C ILE A 6 35.30 2.46 4.90
N THR A 7 34.22 1.96 4.27
CA THR A 7 34.27 0.73 3.46
C THR A 7 35.30 0.83 2.34
N CYS A 8 35.35 1.97 1.65
CA CYS A 8 36.33 2.23 0.58
C CYS A 8 37.77 2.18 1.12
N LEU A 9 38.04 2.79 2.28
CA LEU A 9 39.36 2.72 2.91
C LEU A 9 39.75 1.28 3.28
N VAL A 10 38.82 0.50 3.86
CA VAL A 10 39.08 -0.91 4.21
C VAL A 10 39.45 -1.74 2.98
N VAL A 11 38.72 -1.55 1.87
CA VAL A 11 39.02 -2.23 0.59
C VAL A 11 40.38 -1.81 0.04
N ASN A 12 40.77 -0.54 0.19
CA ASN A 12 42.08 -0.05 -0.24
C ASN A 12 43.24 -0.66 0.56
N PHE A 13 43.05 -0.95 1.85
CA PHE A 13 44.07 -1.62 2.68
C PHE A 13 44.06 -3.15 2.53
N TYR A 14 42.90 -3.75 2.29
CA TYR A 14 42.72 -5.21 2.19
C TYR A 14 41.92 -5.56 0.92
N PRO A 15 42.60 -5.71 -0.23
CA PRO A 15 41.92 -5.95 -1.51
C PRO A 15 41.16 -7.28 -1.54
N ASP A 16 41.60 -8.28 -0.77
CA ASP A 16 40.96 -9.60 -0.67
C ASP A 16 39.53 -9.53 -0.13
N VAL A 17 39.21 -8.49 0.66
CA VAL A 17 37.88 -8.31 1.28
C VAL A 17 36.82 -7.91 0.23
N THR A 18 37.25 -7.42 -0.93
CA THR A 18 36.38 -6.92 -2.00
C THR A 18 35.36 -7.97 -2.45
N ASN A 19 35.81 -9.21 -2.69
CA ASN A 19 34.94 -10.27 -3.20
C ASN A 19 33.84 -10.64 -2.19
N TYR A 20 34.18 -10.73 -0.90
CA TYR A 20 33.22 -11.04 0.15
C TYR A 20 32.17 -9.93 0.32
N ILE A 21 32.60 -8.66 0.33
CA ILE A 21 31.69 -7.51 0.42
C ILE A 21 30.78 -7.48 -0.80
N PHE A 22 31.34 -7.65 -2.00
CA PHE A 22 30.58 -7.63 -3.25
C PHE A 22 29.51 -8.72 -3.28
N ASN A 23 29.87 -9.98 -3.00
CA ASN A 23 28.94 -11.11 -2.98
C ASN A 23 27.84 -10.91 -1.93
N THR A 24 28.18 -10.39 -0.75
CA THR A 24 27.19 -10.09 0.31
C THR A 24 26.22 -8.98 -0.11
N CYS A 25 26.73 -7.92 -0.76
CA CYS A 25 25.90 -6.83 -1.27
C CYS A 25 24.96 -7.30 -2.38
N VAL A 26 25.44 -8.13 -3.30
CA VAL A 26 24.61 -8.70 -4.38
C VAL A 26 23.50 -9.58 -3.79
N LEU A 27 23.83 -10.49 -2.86
CA LEU A 27 22.82 -11.32 -2.17
C LEU A 27 21.72 -10.48 -1.50
N SER A 28 22.14 -9.44 -0.79
CA SER A 28 21.23 -8.52 -0.09
C SER A 28 20.32 -7.76 -1.07
N ALA A 29 20.90 -7.22 -2.15
CA ALA A 29 20.18 -6.43 -3.15
C ALA A 29 19.15 -7.28 -3.90
N MET A 30 19.55 -8.46 -4.39
CA MET A 30 18.66 -9.35 -5.13
C MET A 30 17.49 -9.85 -4.28
N SER A 31 17.74 -10.12 -3.00
CA SER A 31 16.70 -10.49 -2.03
C SER A 31 15.72 -9.33 -1.77
N ALA A 32 16.24 -8.11 -1.60
CA ALA A 32 15.42 -6.92 -1.38
C ALA A 32 14.55 -6.59 -2.60
N TYR A 33 15.10 -6.66 -3.82
CA TYR A 33 14.34 -6.41 -5.04
C TYR A 33 13.26 -7.47 -5.28
N SER A 34 13.57 -8.73 -5.01
CA SER A 34 12.58 -9.82 -5.07
C SER A 34 11.42 -9.58 -4.10
N THR A 35 11.72 -9.11 -2.89
CA THR A 35 10.72 -8.75 -1.87
C THR A 35 9.83 -7.59 -2.33
N GLN A 36 10.40 -6.58 -3.00
CA GLN A 36 9.63 -5.46 -3.57
C GLN A 36 8.67 -5.94 -4.67
N CYS A 37 9.12 -6.83 -5.55
CA CYS A 37 8.24 -7.46 -6.54
C CYS A 37 7.14 -8.31 -5.90
N TYR A 38 7.45 -9.06 -4.85
CA TYR A 38 6.47 -9.81 -4.10
C TYR A 38 5.40 -8.89 -3.48
N GLY A 39 5.83 -7.79 -2.85
CA GLY A 39 4.92 -6.77 -2.31
C GLY A 39 4.00 -6.16 -3.37
N TYR A 40 4.54 -5.87 -4.57
CA TYR A 40 3.75 -5.41 -5.71
C TYR A 40 2.67 -6.43 -6.12
N ILE A 41 3.03 -7.72 -6.23
CA ILE A 41 2.08 -8.79 -6.59
C ILE A 41 1.01 -8.96 -5.50
N TYR A 42 1.43 -8.94 -4.23
CA TYR A 42 0.53 -9.05 -3.08
C TYR A 42 -0.52 -7.94 -3.08
N LEU A 43 -0.11 -6.68 -3.28
CA LEU A 43 -1.04 -5.55 -3.34
C LEU A 43 -1.96 -5.61 -4.55
N ARG A 44 -1.46 -6.07 -5.71
CA ARG A 44 -2.27 -6.25 -6.92
C ARG A 44 -3.32 -7.35 -6.77
N ARG A 45 -3.03 -8.42 -6.03
CA ARG A 45 -3.96 -9.54 -5.81
C ARG A 45 -5.02 -9.23 -4.76
N ASN A 46 -4.64 -8.66 -3.63
CA ASN A 46 -5.53 -8.46 -2.48
C ASN A 46 -6.34 -7.15 -2.55
N PHE A 47 -5.75 -6.07 -3.09
CA PHE A 47 -6.39 -4.75 -3.17
C PHE A 47 -6.67 -4.38 -4.63
N LYS A 48 -7.53 -5.16 -5.29
CA LYS A 48 -7.92 -4.91 -6.69
C LYS A 48 -8.75 -3.64 -6.86
N ASN A 49 -9.61 -3.32 -5.88
CA ASN A 49 -10.54 -2.18 -5.89
C ASN A 49 -9.87 -0.84 -5.57
N LEU A 50 -8.56 -0.82 -5.31
CA LEU A 50 -7.83 0.42 -5.05
C LEU A 50 -7.51 1.10 -6.38
N ASP A 51 -7.97 2.34 -6.52
CA ASP A 51 -7.74 3.16 -7.71
C ASP A 51 -6.25 3.52 -7.83
N ARG A 52 -5.64 3.25 -8.98
CA ARG A 52 -4.17 3.37 -9.17
C ARG A 52 -3.86 4.43 -10.19
N LYS A 53 -3.19 5.51 -9.74
CA LYS A 53 -2.71 6.59 -10.60
C LYS A 53 -1.64 6.14 -11.60
N TYR A 54 -0.90 5.07 -11.29
CA TYR A 54 0.13 4.51 -12.16
C TYR A 54 -0.02 3.00 -12.29
N ASN A 55 0.08 2.50 -13.53
CA ASN A 55 0.07 1.08 -13.85
C ASN A 55 1.37 0.72 -14.57
N SER A 56 2.04 -0.33 -14.07
CA SER A 56 3.23 -0.87 -14.72
C SER A 56 2.87 -1.44 -16.10
N PRO A 57 3.66 -1.15 -17.15
CA PRO A 57 3.39 -1.63 -18.50
C PRO A 57 3.52 -3.16 -18.62
N PHE A 58 4.43 -3.78 -17.86
CA PHE A 58 4.65 -5.24 -17.86
C PHE A 58 3.85 -5.99 -16.79
N GLY A 59 3.14 -5.27 -15.92
CA GLY A 59 2.21 -5.85 -14.96
C GLY A 59 2.84 -6.90 -14.02
N ILE A 60 2.04 -7.93 -13.70
CA ILE A 60 2.43 -9.09 -12.89
C ILE A 60 3.48 -10.00 -13.58
N PRO A 61 3.39 -10.33 -14.89
CA PRO A 61 4.34 -11.26 -15.50
C PRO A 61 5.77 -10.70 -15.49
N GLY A 62 5.96 -9.39 -15.71
CA GLY A 62 7.28 -8.76 -15.59
C GLY A 62 7.88 -8.88 -14.18
N ALA A 63 7.05 -8.76 -13.14
CA ALA A 63 7.50 -8.92 -11.75
C ALA A 63 7.92 -10.37 -11.45
N ILE A 64 7.21 -11.37 -11.99
CA ILE A 64 7.59 -12.78 -11.84
C ILE A 64 8.89 -13.08 -12.57
N PHE A 65 9.06 -12.57 -13.80
CA PHE A 65 10.29 -12.71 -14.55
C PHE A 65 11.49 -12.11 -13.81
N ALA A 66 11.36 -10.89 -13.29
CA ALA A 66 12.42 -10.25 -12.51
C ALA A 66 12.82 -11.07 -11.28
N MET A 67 11.84 -11.59 -10.51
CA MET A 67 12.11 -12.46 -9.37
C MET A 67 12.84 -13.74 -9.78
N ALA A 68 12.49 -14.36 -10.92
CA ALA A 68 13.17 -15.55 -11.42
C ALA A 68 14.64 -15.28 -11.79
N VAL A 69 14.91 -14.15 -12.45
CA VAL A 69 16.27 -13.73 -12.79
C VAL A 69 17.09 -13.48 -11.52
N TRP A 70 16.56 -12.74 -10.56
CA TRP A 70 17.26 -12.47 -9.30
C TRP A 70 17.44 -13.70 -8.44
N ALA A 71 16.49 -14.64 -8.44
CA ALA A 71 16.66 -15.94 -7.79
C ALA A 71 17.83 -16.73 -8.40
N THR A 72 17.98 -16.68 -9.73
CA THR A 72 19.12 -17.30 -10.41
C THR A 72 20.45 -16.67 -10.01
N VAL A 73 20.49 -15.33 -9.85
CA VAL A 73 21.67 -14.63 -9.33
C VAL A 73 21.99 -15.04 -7.90
N VAL A 74 20.98 -15.17 -7.03
CA VAL A 74 21.18 -15.65 -5.64
C VAL A 74 21.76 -17.06 -5.65
N ILE A 75 21.22 -17.98 -6.44
CA ILE A 75 21.76 -19.33 -6.59
C ILE A 75 23.20 -19.29 -7.12
N SER A 76 23.47 -18.43 -8.10
CA SER A 76 24.82 -18.25 -8.65
C SER A 76 25.83 -17.83 -7.58
N VAL A 77 25.46 -16.91 -6.70
CA VAL A 77 26.36 -16.44 -5.64
C VAL A 77 26.53 -17.51 -4.55
N LEU A 78 25.50 -18.30 -4.25
CA LEU A 78 25.58 -19.35 -3.21
C LEU A 78 26.33 -20.60 -3.66
N ALA A 79 26.22 -20.98 -4.94
CA ALA A 79 26.74 -22.26 -5.43
C ALA A 79 28.07 -22.16 -6.19
N PHE A 80 28.39 -21.00 -6.75
CA PHE A 80 29.54 -20.84 -7.67
C PHE A 80 30.58 -19.83 -7.19
N GLN A 81 30.49 -19.33 -5.95
CA GLN A 81 31.51 -18.47 -5.37
C GLN A 81 32.43 -19.28 -4.47
N ASP A 82 33.74 -19.20 -4.72
CA ASP A 82 34.79 -19.86 -3.92
C ASP A 82 35.10 -19.05 -2.64
N ASP A 83 34.06 -18.70 -1.88
CA ASP A 83 34.17 -17.86 -0.69
C ASP A 83 33.94 -18.64 0.62
N ASN A 84 33.87 -19.98 0.53
CA ASN A 84 33.60 -20.90 1.64
C ASN A 84 32.32 -20.55 2.45
N GLY A 85 31.35 -19.88 1.81
CA GLY A 85 30.09 -19.48 2.43
C GLY A 85 30.18 -18.24 3.33
N VAL A 86 31.29 -17.51 3.30
CA VAL A 86 31.49 -16.30 4.12
C VAL A 86 30.44 -15.23 3.80
N ALA A 87 30.17 -14.95 2.52
CA ALA A 87 29.18 -13.93 2.15
C ALA A 87 27.77 -14.30 2.61
N PHE A 88 27.41 -15.58 2.51
CA PHE A 88 26.12 -16.07 3.01
C PHE A 88 26.02 -15.93 4.54
N GLY A 89 27.07 -16.28 5.28
CA GLY A 89 27.12 -16.11 6.73
C GLY A 89 26.90 -14.66 7.15
N ILE A 90 27.59 -13.71 6.51
CA ILE A 90 27.43 -12.27 6.78
C ILE A 90 26.02 -11.81 6.43
N PHE A 91 25.47 -12.23 5.28
CA PHE A 91 24.09 -11.92 4.89
C PHE A 91 23.07 -12.37 5.94
N VAL A 92 23.19 -13.61 6.44
CA VAL A 92 22.29 -14.16 7.47
C VAL A 92 22.43 -13.37 8.78
N ILE A 93 23.65 -13.07 9.22
CA ILE A 93 23.89 -12.31 10.45
C ILE A 93 23.24 -10.92 10.36
N ILE A 94 23.49 -10.17 9.27
CA ILE A 94 22.89 -8.85 9.05
C ILE A 94 21.37 -8.96 8.99
N GLY A 95 20.84 -9.97 8.31
CA GLY A 95 19.41 -10.25 8.23
C GLY A 95 18.79 -10.48 9.61
N MET A 96 19.42 -11.31 10.44
CA MET A 96 18.96 -11.62 11.79
C MET A 96 18.99 -10.39 12.70
N PHE A 97 20.04 -9.57 12.67
CA PHE A 97 20.07 -8.31 13.41
C PHE A 97 19.00 -7.33 12.93
N SER A 98 18.76 -7.26 11.63
CA SER A 98 17.72 -6.41 11.05
C SER A 98 16.32 -6.86 11.48
N LEU A 99 16.06 -8.18 11.48
CA LEU A 99 14.81 -8.76 11.99
C LEU A 99 14.65 -8.52 13.49
N LEU A 100 15.72 -8.69 14.28
CA LEU A 100 15.70 -8.44 15.72
C LEU A 100 15.38 -6.97 16.02
N TYR A 101 16.05 -6.04 15.32
CA TYR A 101 15.76 -4.61 15.41
C TYR A 101 14.30 -4.31 15.06
N TYR A 102 13.80 -4.88 13.96
CA TYR A 102 12.40 -4.71 13.55
C TYR A 102 11.42 -5.23 14.61
N HIS A 103 11.70 -6.40 15.19
CA HIS A 103 10.81 -7.02 16.16
C HIS A 103 10.81 -6.32 17.52
N VAL A 104 11.97 -5.82 17.97
CA VAL A 104 12.12 -5.15 19.27
C VAL A 104 11.66 -3.70 19.20
N TYR A 105 12.03 -2.97 18.14
CA TYR A 105 11.82 -1.53 18.04
C TYR A 105 10.89 -1.16 16.89
N GLY A 106 11.18 -1.67 15.68
CA GLY A 106 10.53 -1.23 14.44
C GLY A 106 9.00 -1.35 14.46
N LYS A 107 8.46 -2.50 14.87
CA LYS A 107 7.02 -2.76 14.88
C LYS A 107 6.22 -1.81 15.77
N HIS A 108 6.84 -1.25 16.82
CA HIS A 108 6.19 -0.34 17.76
C HIS A 108 6.21 1.12 17.29
N HIS A 109 7.09 1.45 16.34
CA HIS A 109 7.27 2.81 15.82
C HIS A 109 6.71 2.99 14.39
N GLN A 110 6.02 1.98 13.84
CA GLN A 110 5.30 2.11 12.58
C GLN A 110 4.07 3.00 12.76
N GLY A 111 4.21 4.27 12.42
CA GLY A 111 3.12 5.23 12.29
C GLY A 111 2.68 5.39 10.84
N PHE A 112 1.41 5.73 10.63
CA PHE A 112 0.93 6.20 9.34
C PHE A 112 1.61 7.51 8.95
N SER A 113 1.94 7.67 7.67
CA SER A 113 2.38 8.95 7.12
C SER A 113 1.27 10.00 7.27
N GLU A 114 1.61 11.28 7.33
CA GLU A 114 0.62 12.37 7.47
C GLU A 114 -0.41 12.34 6.33
N GLU A 115 0.01 11.99 5.12
CA GLU A 115 -0.88 11.83 3.96
C GLU A 115 -1.88 10.66 4.13
N GLU A 116 -1.45 9.55 4.73
CA GLU A 116 -2.30 8.39 4.99
C GLU A 116 -3.32 8.68 6.09
N LYS A 117 -2.91 9.43 7.14
CA LYS A 117 -3.83 9.89 8.19
C LYS A 117 -4.94 10.77 7.63
N VAL A 118 -4.58 11.74 6.79
CA VAL A 118 -5.56 12.64 6.15
C VAL A 118 -6.51 11.86 5.24
N LEU A 119 -6.00 10.92 4.46
CA LEU A 119 -6.85 10.06 3.60
C LEU A 119 -7.81 9.22 4.45
N PHE A 120 -7.34 8.63 5.55
CA PHE A 120 -8.16 7.85 6.46
C PHE A 120 -9.27 8.69 7.10
N ILE A 121 -8.94 9.87 7.66
CA ILE A 121 -9.92 10.77 8.28
C ILE A 121 -10.97 11.23 7.26
N THR A 122 -10.54 11.55 6.04
CA THR A 122 -11.44 11.98 4.95
C THR A 122 -12.39 10.84 4.54
N HIS A 123 -11.87 9.62 4.46
CA HIS A 123 -12.66 8.44 4.14
C HIS A 123 -13.72 8.14 5.21
N VAL A 124 -13.33 8.20 6.49
CA VAL A 124 -14.24 8.03 7.63
C VAL A 124 -15.31 9.14 7.67
N ALA A 125 -14.91 10.39 7.42
CA ALA A 125 -15.85 11.52 7.35
C ALA A 125 -16.89 11.33 6.24
N LYS A 126 -16.47 10.87 5.06
CA LYS A 126 -17.37 10.57 3.93
C LYS A 126 -18.35 9.45 4.26
N PHE A 127 -17.89 8.37 4.90
CA PHE A 127 -18.75 7.27 5.34
C PHE A 127 -19.78 7.71 6.40
N ASN A 128 -19.35 8.51 7.39
CA ASN A 128 -20.24 9.02 8.43
C ASN A 128 -21.29 10.00 7.86
N ALA A 129 -20.90 10.88 6.93
CA ALA A 129 -21.82 11.75 6.23
C ALA A 129 -22.87 10.96 5.41
N ALA A 130 -22.44 9.92 4.70
CA ALA A 130 -23.34 9.04 3.94
C ALA A 130 -24.32 8.28 4.85
N LYS A 131 -23.88 7.85 6.05
CA LYS A 131 -24.76 7.23 7.05
C LYS A 131 -25.79 8.22 7.59
N LYS A 132 -25.38 9.47 7.88
CA LYS A 132 -26.29 10.53 8.35
C LYS A 132 -27.39 10.85 7.32
N TYR A 133 -27.04 10.92 6.04
CA TYR A 133 -28.01 11.11 4.95
C TYR A 133 -29.02 9.95 4.84
N ARG A 134 -28.53 8.70 4.93
CA ARG A 134 -29.38 7.50 4.91
C ARG A 134 -30.35 7.43 6.10
N THR A 135 -29.89 7.81 7.30
CA THR A 135 -30.75 7.83 8.50
C THR A 135 -31.77 8.97 8.44
N SER A 136 -31.38 10.16 7.95
CA SER A 136 -32.29 11.30 7.82
C SER A 136 -33.38 11.07 6.77
N THR A 137 -33.08 10.32 5.70
CA THR A 137 -34.07 9.98 4.65
C THR A 137 -35.10 8.95 5.13
N ARG A 138 -34.74 8.07 6.07
CA ARG A 138 -35.70 7.13 6.72
C ARG A 138 -36.59 7.80 7.77
N ALA A 139 -36.22 8.99 8.25
CA ALA A 139 -36.97 9.72 9.27
C ALA A 139 -38.10 10.59 8.72
N ILE A 140 -38.50 10.44 7.44
CA ILE A 140 -39.77 10.99 6.95
C ILE A 140 -40.84 9.94 7.24
N PRO A 141 -41.64 10.06 8.32
CA PRO A 141 -42.70 9.11 8.57
C PRO A 141 -43.69 9.15 7.40
N GLN A 142 -44.14 7.98 6.91
CA GLN A 142 -45.07 7.89 5.78
C GLN A 142 -46.39 8.67 6.01
N SER A 143 -46.70 9.00 7.27
CA SER A 143 -47.81 9.86 7.65
C SER A 143 -47.60 11.33 7.22
N LEU A 144 -46.36 11.82 7.21
CA LEU A 144 -46.02 13.19 6.82
C LEU A 144 -46.10 13.37 5.31
N THR A 145 -45.64 12.39 4.52
CA THR A 145 -45.79 12.38 3.06
C THR A 145 -47.26 12.29 2.63
N LYS A 146 -48.07 11.45 3.29
CA LYS A 146 -49.53 11.42 3.05
C LYS A 146 -50.20 12.75 3.38
N ARG A 147 -49.85 13.39 4.51
CA ARG A 147 -50.42 14.70 4.90
C ARG A 147 -50.02 15.82 3.96
N LEU A 148 -48.76 15.88 3.52
CA LEU A 148 -48.28 16.86 2.54
C LEU A 148 -48.91 16.68 1.16
N SER A 149 -49.06 15.43 0.69
CA SER A 149 -49.78 15.16 -0.56
C SER A 149 -51.25 15.59 -0.47
N LEU A 150 -51.93 15.28 0.64
CA LEU A 150 -53.33 15.67 0.86
C LEU A 150 -53.53 17.19 0.94
N SER A 151 -52.61 17.93 1.55
CA SER A 151 -52.69 19.39 1.63
C SER A 151 -52.43 20.06 0.27
N ILE A 152 -51.45 19.57 -0.50
CA ILE A 152 -51.17 20.05 -1.86
C ILE A 152 -52.37 19.76 -2.78
N PHE A 153 -52.95 18.56 -2.71
CA PHE A 153 -54.10 18.18 -3.53
C PHE A 153 -55.37 18.99 -3.17
N LYS A 154 -55.59 19.27 -1.88
CA LYS A 154 -56.67 20.17 -1.44
C LYS A 154 -56.46 21.61 -1.92
N SER A 155 -55.22 22.11 -1.87
CA SER A 155 -54.87 23.44 -2.36
C SER A 155 -55.12 23.55 -3.88
N PHE A 156 -54.70 22.54 -4.65
CA PHE A 156 -54.91 22.50 -6.09
C PHE A 156 -56.39 22.40 -6.47
N LYS A 157 -57.18 21.58 -5.77
CA LYS A 157 -58.64 21.46 -5.97
C LYS A 157 -59.41 22.72 -5.56
N SER A 158 -58.90 23.48 -4.59
CA SER A 158 -59.47 24.79 -4.20
C SER A 158 -59.18 25.85 -5.27
N SER A 159 -57.95 25.88 -5.79
CA SER A 159 -57.54 26.82 -6.84
C SER A 159 -58.29 26.60 -8.16
N THR A 160 -58.43 25.34 -8.61
CA THR A 160 -59.22 25.00 -9.82
C THR A 160 -60.70 25.32 -9.68
N ARG A 161 -61.27 25.24 -8.47
CA ARG A 161 -62.68 25.60 -8.24
C ARG A 161 -62.94 27.11 -8.29
N LYS A 162 -61.94 27.94 -7.97
CA LYS A 162 -62.06 29.40 -8.11
C LYS A 162 -62.02 29.87 -9.56
N VAL A 163 -61.26 29.18 -10.42
CA VAL A 163 -61.13 29.54 -11.84
C VAL A 163 -62.41 29.26 -12.64
N ILE A 164 -63.20 28.25 -12.26
CA ILE A 164 -64.42 27.85 -12.98
C ILE A 164 -65.64 28.72 -12.63
N VAL A 165 -65.65 29.42 -11.49
CA VAL A 165 -66.81 30.23 -11.03
C VAL A 165 -66.71 31.70 -11.51
N GLN A 166 -65.64 32.06 -12.21
CA GLN A 166 -65.36 33.43 -12.65
C GLN A 166 -65.44 33.64 -14.17
N THR A 167 -65.94 32.64 -14.90
CA THR A 167 -66.36 32.68 -16.33
C THR A 167 -67.85 32.46 -16.42
#